data_AF-W9G0L6-F1
#
_entry.id   AF-W9G0L6-F1
#
_cell.length_a   1.000
_cell.length_b   1.000
_cell.length_c   1.000
_cell.angle_alpha   90.00
_cell.angle_beta   90.00
_cell.angle_gamma   90.00
#
_symmetry.space_group_name_H-M   'P 1'
#
loop_
_entity.id
_entity.type
_entity.pdbx_description
1 polymer ?
#
loop_
_entity_poly.entity_id
_entity_poly.type
_entity_poly.pdbx_seq_one_letter_code
_entity_poly.pdbx_strand_id
1 'polypeptide(L)'
;MAQSEQEILEGLAEIVNEETGLDTASVEMDKSFTEDLDIDSLSMMTIVVNAEEKFGVRIPDSEVKNLKTVRDAVTYIAGAQG
;
A
#
# COMPACT_ATOMS: atom_id res chain seq x y z
N MET A 1 -6.81 17.34 5.32
CA MET A 1 -7.90 16.83 4.45
C MET A 1 -7.58 15.35 4.29
N ALA A 2 -8.54 14.46 4.52
CA ALA A 2 -8.31 13.06 4.19
C ALA A 2 -8.08 12.96 2.68
N GLN A 3 -7.07 12.21 2.27
CA GLN A 3 -6.84 11.92 0.86
C GLN A 3 -7.91 10.96 0.39
N SER A 4 -8.26 11.07 -0.89
CA SER A 4 -9.15 10.13 -1.54
C SER A 4 -8.45 8.78 -1.75
N GLU A 5 -9.24 7.71 -1.87
CA GLU A 5 -8.73 6.36 -2.17
C GLU A 5 -7.85 6.35 -3.44
N GLN A 6 -8.17 7.23 -4.40
CA GLN A 6 -7.43 7.35 -5.64
C GLN A 6 -6.04 7.98 -5.44
N GLU A 7 -5.93 9.03 -4.62
CA GLU A 7 -4.63 9.63 -4.25
C GLU A 7 -3.77 8.65 -3.42
N ILE A 8 -4.40 7.87 -2.55
CA ILE A 8 -3.70 6.83 -1.77
C ILE A 8 -3.21 5.72 -2.70
N LEU A 9 -4.04 5.26 -3.64
CA LEU A 9 -3.66 4.26 -4.63
C LEU A 9 -2.47 4.74 -5.46
N GLU A 10 -2.52 5.95 -6.00
CA GLU A 10 -1.42 6.54 -6.78
C GLU A 10 -0.15 6.65 -5.93
N GLY A 11 -0.26 7.16 -4.71
CA GLY A 11 0.87 7.30 -3.81
C GLY A 11 1.48 5.97 -3.38
N LEU A 12 0.65 4.92 -3.22
CA LEU A 12 1.08 3.57 -2.89
C LEU A 12 1.71 2.89 -4.10
N ALA A 13 1.16 3.08 -5.30
CA ALA A 13 1.71 2.58 -6.54
C ALA A 13 3.11 3.14 -6.80
N GLU A 14 3.33 4.44 -6.54
CA GLU A 14 4.67 5.05 -6.59
C GLU A 14 5.64 4.36 -5.62
N ILE A 15 5.24 4.14 -4.37
CA ILE A 15 6.10 3.47 -3.37
C ILE A 15 6.44 2.05 -3.82
N VAL A 16 5.44 1.30 -4.32
CA VAL A 16 5.65 -0.05 -4.84
C VAL A 16 6.61 -0.01 -6.02
N ASN A 17 6.47 0.94 -6.94
CA ASN A 17 7.39 1.11 -8.08
C ASN A 17 8.83 1.39 -7.62
N GLU A 18 9.02 2.26 -6.63
CA GLU A 18 10.34 2.58 -6.10
C GLU A 18 11.01 1.38 -5.42
N GLU A 19 10.24 0.59 -4.67
CA GLU A 19 10.77 -0.55 -3.91
C GLU A 19 10.97 -1.82 -4.75
N THR A 20 10.10 -2.05 -5.75
CA THR A 20 10.05 -3.33 -6.50
C THR A 20 10.37 -3.17 -7.99
N GLY A 21 10.32 -1.95 -8.52
CA GLY A 21 10.45 -1.68 -9.95
C GLY A 21 9.20 -2.03 -10.78
N LEU A 22 8.09 -2.43 -10.15
CA LEU A 22 6.82 -2.73 -10.82
C LEU A 22 6.17 -1.46 -11.33
N ASP A 23 5.59 -1.50 -12.53
CA ASP A 23 4.87 -0.36 -13.10
C ASP A 23 3.70 0.04 -12.17
N THR A 24 3.54 1.35 -11.94
CA THR A 24 2.40 1.88 -11.16
C THR A 24 1.07 1.48 -11.78
N ALA A 25 1.02 1.30 -13.10
CA ALA A 25 -0.14 0.78 -13.82
C ALA A 25 -0.49 -0.68 -13.47
N SER A 26 0.45 -1.45 -12.93
CA SER A 26 0.21 -2.82 -12.47
C SER A 26 -0.39 -2.87 -11.07
N VAL A 27 -0.29 -1.78 -10.31
CA VAL A 27 -0.78 -1.69 -8.93
C VAL A 27 -2.24 -1.25 -8.95
N GLU A 28 -3.13 -2.21 -9.17
CA GLU A 28 -4.58 -2.00 -9.21
C GLU A 28 -5.24 -2.52 -7.93
N MET A 29 -6.40 -1.97 -7.57
CA MET A 29 -7.11 -2.32 -6.32
C MET A 29 -7.39 -3.81 -6.13
N ASP A 30 -7.60 -4.54 -7.22
CA ASP A 30 -7.90 -5.96 -7.25
C ASP A 30 -6.66 -6.87 -7.18
N LYS A 31 -5.46 -6.30 -7.23
CA LYS A 31 -4.19 -7.05 -7.20
C LYS A 31 -3.76 -7.39 -5.77
N SER A 32 -3.27 -8.60 -5.59
CA SER A 32 -2.56 -9.01 -4.38
C SER A 32 -1.10 -8.57 -4.44
N PHE A 33 -0.59 -8.00 -3.34
CA PHE A 33 0.82 -7.67 -3.22
C PHE A 33 1.70 -8.91 -3.36
N THR A 34 1.35 -10.01 -2.69
CA THR A 34 2.17 -11.21 -2.69
C THR A 34 1.86 -12.15 -3.86
N GLU A 35 0.58 -12.29 -4.26
CA GLU A 35 0.20 -13.30 -5.27
C GLU A 35 0.23 -12.77 -6.71
N ASP A 36 -0.13 -11.49 -6.94
CA ASP A 36 -0.15 -10.91 -8.29
C ASP A 36 1.09 -10.08 -8.58
N LEU A 37 1.53 -9.28 -7.60
CA LEU A 37 2.66 -8.37 -7.73
C LEU A 37 3.99 -9.02 -7.33
N ASP A 38 3.97 -10.26 -6.81
CA ASP A 38 5.18 -11.01 -6.39
C ASP A 38 6.07 -10.20 -5.43
N ILE A 39 5.43 -9.44 -4.52
CA ILE A 39 6.13 -8.61 -3.53
C ILE A 39 6.53 -9.49 -2.34
N ASP A 40 7.82 -9.52 -2.06
CA ASP A 40 8.38 -10.17 -0.89
C ASP A 40 7.90 -9.52 0.42
N SER A 41 7.80 -10.33 1.48
CA SER A 41 7.40 -9.85 2.81
C SER A 41 8.31 -8.75 3.38
N LEU A 42 9.59 -8.73 2.98
CA LEU A 42 10.53 -7.67 3.36
C LEU A 42 10.19 -6.35 2.65
N SER A 43 9.99 -6.39 1.33
CA SER A 43 9.58 -5.23 0.55
C SER A 43 8.22 -4.70 1.00
N MET A 44 7.29 -5.60 1.35
CA MET A 44 5.98 -5.22 1.90
C MET A 44 6.13 -4.40 3.20
N MET A 45 7.09 -4.77 4.07
CA MET A 45 7.36 -4.03 5.30
C MET A 45 7.88 -2.62 4.99
N THR A 46 8.79 -2.46 4.02
CA THR A 46 9.28 -1.15 3.59
C THR A 46 8.18 -0.31 2.94
N ILE A 47 7.36 -0.90 2.06
CA ILE A 47 6.22 -0.23 1.42
C ILE A 47 5.25 0.31 2.48
N VAL A 48 4.93 -0.49 3.50
CA VAL A 48 4.06 -0.06 4.59
C VAL A 48 4.66 1.11 5.36
N VAL A 49 5.94 1.04 5.74
CA VAL A 49 6.60 2.13 6.49
C VAL A 49 6.63 3.41 5.65
N ASN A 50 6.97 3.32 4.37
CA ASN A 50 6.95 4.45 3.45
C ASN A 50 5.52 5.02 3.30
N ALA A 51 4.51 4.16 3.25
CA ALA A 51 3.10 4.57 3.20
C ALA A 51 2.66 5.25 4.49
N GLU A 52 3.03 4.72 5.67
CA GLU A 52 2.78 5.34 6.97
C GLU A 52 3.34 6.76 7.04
N GLU A 53 4.60 6.95 6.61
CA GLU A 53 5.25 8.26 6.58
C GLU A 53 4.61 9.20 5.55
N LYS A 54 4.33 8.72 4.34
CA LYS A 54 3.74 9.51 3.24
C LYS A 54 2.32 9.96 3.55
N PHE A 55 1.51 9.08 4.13
CA PHE A 55 0.10 9.31 4.39
C PHE A 55 -0.20 9.76 5.82
N GLY A 56 0.81 9.78 6.70
CA GLY A 56 0.68 10.17 8.10
C GLY A 56 -0.18 9.21 8.92
N VAL A 57 -0.17 7.92 8.58
CA VAL A 57 -0.97 6.88 9.25
C VAL A 57 -0.09 5.91 10.04
N ARG A 58 -0.73 5.03 10.81
CA ARG A 58 -0.04 3.95 11.54
C ARG A 58 -0.72 2.61 11.28
N ILE A 59 0.02 1.68 10.69
CA ILE A 59 -0.38 0.33 10.34
C ILE A 59 0.39 -0.63 11.24
N PRO A 60 -0.24 -1.21 12.28
CA PRO A 60 0.44 -2.17 13.15
C PRO A 60 0.76 -3.46 12.38
N ASP A 61 1.83 -4.15 12.77
CA ASP A 61 2.29 -5.40 12.14
C ASP A 61 1.21 -6.48 12.02
N SER A 62 0.23 -6.49 12.95
CA SER A 62 -0.92 -7.39 12.91
C SER A 62 -1.84 -7.12 11.73
N GLU A 63 -2.02 -5.85 11.37
CA GLU A 63 -2.83 -5.44 10.22
C GLU A 63 -2.09 -5.59 8.91
N VAL A 64 -0.76 -5.39 8.89
CA VAL A 64 0.06 -5.64 7.68
C VAL A 64 -0.18 -7.05 7.12
N LYS A 65 -0.33 -8.05 7.98
CA LYS A 65 -0.64 -9.43 7.57
C LYS A 65 -2.05 -9.62 7.00
N ASN A 66 -2.96 -8.71 7.33
CA ASN A 66 -4.32 -8.66 6.78
C ASN A 66 -4.37 -7.89 5.45
N LEU A 67 -3.38 -7.02 5.17
CA LEU A 67 -3.27 -6.27 3.91
C LEU A 67 -2.76 -7.16 2.78
N LYS A 68 -3.64 -7.99 2.23
CA LYS A 68 -3.30 -8.91 1.12
C LYS A 68 -3.39 -8.24 -0.24
N THR A 69 -4.36 -7.35 -0.41
CA THR A 69 -4.63 -6.67 -1.67
C THR A 69 -4.39 -5.18 -1.57
N VAL A 70 -4.14 -4.56 -2.73
CA VAL A 70 -3.99 -3.11 -2.83
C VAL A 70 -5.22 -2.39 -2.28
N ARG A 71 -6.42 -2.89 -2.57
CA ARG A 71 -7.67 -2.37 -1.98
C ARG A 71 -7.63 -2.36 -0.46
N ASP A 72 -7.20 -3.46 0.17
CA ASP A 72 -7.15 -3.54 1.64
C ASP A 72 -6.25 -2.44 2.21
N ALA A 73 -5.07 -2.23 1.61
CA ALA A 73 -4.14 -1.19 2.03
C ALA A 73 -4.74 0.21 1.84
N VAL A 74 -5.30 0.50 0.66
CA VAL A 74 -5.92 1.80 0.34
C VAL A 74 -7.07 2.10 1.30
N THR A 75 -7.99 1.16 1.50
CA THR A 75 -9.13 1.34 2.39
C THR A 75 -8.68 1.49 3.85
N TYR A 76 -7.66 0.74 4.28
CA TYR A 76 -7.11 0.87 5.63
C TYR A 76 -6.51 2.26 5.85
N ILE A 77 -5.67 2.74 4.93
CA ILE A 77 -5.04 4.06 5.01
C ILE A 77 -6.12 5.15 5.00
N ALA A 78 -7.10 5.08 4.09
CA ALA A 78 -8.19 6.04 4.00
C ALA A 78 -9.01 6.12 5.31
N GLY A 79 -9.27 4.97 5.94
CA GLY A 79 -9.96 4.91 7.22
C GLY A 79 -9.10 5.38 8.41
N ALA A 80 -7.78 5.24 8.32
CA ALA A 80 -6.83 5.63 9.35
C ALA A 80 -6.48 7.13 9.34
N GLN A 81 -6.74 7.85 8.24
CA GLN A 81 -6.51 9.30 8.11
C GLN A 81 -7.52 10.19 8.87
N GLY A 82 -8.12 9.67 9.95
CA GLY A 82 -9.17 10.33 10.76
C GLY A 82 -8.69 10.87 12.10
#